data_AF-A0A356Z7V1-F1
#
_entry.id   AF-A0A356Z7V1-F1
#
_cell.length_a   1.000
_cell.length_b   1.000
_cell.length_c   1.000
_cell.angle_alpha   90.00
_cell.angle_beta   90.00
_cell.angle_gamma   90.00
#
_symmetry.space_group_name_H-M   'P 1'
#
loop_
_entity.id
_entity.type
_entity.pdbx_description
1 polymer ?
#
loop_
_entity_poly.entity_id
_entity_poly.type
_entity_poly.pdbx_seq_one_letter_code
_entity_poly.pdbx_strand_id
1 'polypeptide(L)'
;MKKVITGLICGLMLFISCPAALAYNPISLIINGNTINMDVQPQIIDGRVMVPARFVAEGLGATVQWDAAQNAVIITSGNTTQSVAPPASTTTPTVPTGNE
;
A
#
# COMPACT_ATOMS: atom_id res chain seq x y z
N MET A 1 56.97 12.66 -7.65
CA MET A 1 56.10 11.61 -8.24
C MET A 1 55.55 10.60 -7.21
N LYS A 2 56.30 10.17 -6.19
CA LYS A 2 55.79 9.24 -5.14
C LYS A 2 54.81 9.84 -4.11
N LYS A 3 54.88 11.14 -3.81
CA LYS A 3 54.04 11.80 -2.79
C LYS A 3 52.65 12.21 -3.29
N VAL A 4 52.48 12.33 -4.61
CA VAL A 4 51.17 12.64 -5.24
C VAL A 4 50.30 11.39 -5.41
N ILE A 5 50.92 10.20 -5.49
CA ILE A 5 50.22 8.91 -5.62
C ILE A 5 49.61 8.49 -4.28
N THR A 6 50.31 8.71 -3.15
CA THR A 6 49.77 8.42 -1.81
C THR A 6 48.57 9.31 -1.45
N GLY A 7 48.58 10.58 -1.87
CA GLY A 7 47.45 11.50 -1.66
C GLY A 7 46.20 11.13 -2.47
N LEU A 8 46.38 10.63 -3.70
CA LEU A 8 45.27 10.21 -4.57
C LEU A 8 44.55 8.96 -4.04
N ILE A 9 45.31 8.00 -3.48
CA ILE A 9 44.77 6.75 -2.93
C ILE A 9 44.02 6.99 -1.61
N CYS A 10 44.55 7.84 -0.72
CA CYS A 10 43.84 8.21 0.52
C CYS A 10 42.60 9.08 0.26
N GLY A 11 42.64 9.95 -0.77
CA GLY A 11 41.49 10.76 -1.17
C GLY A 11 40.33 9.93 -1.74
N LEU A 12 40.63 8.91 -2.53
CA LEU A 12 39.62 8.04 -3.13
C LEU A 12 38.94 7.12 -2.09
N MET A 13 39.63 6.77 -1.02
CA MET A 13 39.12 5.91 0.05
C MET A 13 38.11 6.62 0.98
N LEU A 14 38.03 7.96 0.94
CA LEU A 14 37.10 8.76 1.75
C LEU A 14 35.74 9.04 1.07
N PHE A 15 35.58 8.71 -0.21
CA PHE A 15 34.31 8.88 -0.94
C PHE A 15 33.44 7.60 -0.99
N ILE A 16 33.89 6.49 -0.40
CA ILE A 16 33.16 5.20 -0.37
C ILE A 16 32.38 5.03 0.96
N SER A 17 32.27 6.08 1.78
CA SER A 17 31.37 6.10 2.94
C SER A 17 29.96 6.56 2.53
N CYS A 18 29.36 5.91 1.54
CA CYS A 18 27.91 5.77 1.53
C CYS A 18 27.64 4.49 2.31
N PRO A 19 27.24 4.56 3.60
CA PRO A 19 26.72 3.36 4.24
C PRO A 19 25.53 2.92 3.38
N ALA A 20 25.72 1.84 2.61
CA ALA A 20 24.64 1.19 1.89
C ALA A 20 23.54 0.97 2.92
N ALA A 21 22.40 1.62 2.70
CA ALA A 21 21.24 1.51 3.56
C ALA A 21 20.97 0.02 3.80
N LEU A 22 21.22 -0.44 5.03
CA LEU A 22 20.95 -1.81 5.43
C LEU A 22 19.46 -2.03 5.16
N ALA A 23 19.17 -3.03 4.34
CA ALA A 23 17.86 -3.36 3.77
C ALA A 23 16.68 -2.86 4.62
N TYR A 24 16.10 -1.73 4.21
CA TYR A 24 14.84 -1.26 4.77
C TYR A 24 13.75 -2.20 4.26
N ASN A 25 13.22 -3.05 5.15
CA ASN A 25 12.08 -3.91 4.86
C ASN A 25 10.81 -3.16 5.29
N PRO A 26 10.12 -2.45 4.39
CA PRO A 26 8.91 -1.72 4.73
C PRO A 26 7.80 -2.70 5.14
N ILE A 27 7.04 -2.34 6.16
CA ILE A 27 5.86 -3.09 6.56
C ILE A 27 4.76 -2.80 5.52
N SER A 28 4.32 -3.84 4.81
CA SER A 28 3.26 -3.74 3.82
C SER A 28 1.90 -4.12 4.41
N LEU A 29 0.84 -3.40 4.00
CA LEU A 29 -0.54 -3.70 4.37
C LEU A 29 -1.24 -4.39 3.20
N ILE A 30 -1.77 -5.59 3.45
CA ILE A 30 -2.52 -6.39 2.47
C ILE A 30 -3.95 -6.52 2.95
N ILE A 31 -4.91 -6.09 2.14
CA ILE A 31 -6.35 -6.15 2.44
C ILE A 31 -7.03 -6.90 1.29
N ASN A 32 -7.73 -7.99 1.59
CA ASN A 32 -8.40 -8.85 0.60
C ASN A 32 -7.48 -9.31 -0.54
N GLY A 33 -6.20 -9.59 -0.24
CA GLY A 33 -5.21 -10.00 -1.24
C GLY A 33 -4.59 -8.85 -2.04
N ASN A 34 -5.07 -7.62 -1.88
CA ASN A 34 -4.52 -6.45 -2.55
C ASN A 34 -3.53 -5.73 -1.62
N THR A 35 -2.35 -5.41 -2.15
CA THR A 35 -1.36 -4.58 -1.46
C THR A 35 -1.79 -3.12 -1.55
N ILE A 36 -1.95 -2.46 -0.40
CA ILE A 36 -2.36 -1.05 -0.34
C ILE A 36 -1.12 -0.17 -0.31
N ASN A 37 -1.02 0.74 -1.28
CA ASN A 37 0.03 1.76 -1.27
C ASN A 37 -0.38 2.87 -0.29
N MET A 38 0.51 3.17 0.66
CA MET A 38 0.25 4.15 1.71
C MET A 38 1.28 5.28 1.63
N ASP A 39 0.82 6.52 1.79
CA ASP A 39 1.69 7.70 1.85
C ASP A 39 2.52 7.74 3.14
N VAL A 40 1.91 7.27 4.24
CA VAL A 40 2.58 7.11 5.53
C VAL A 40 2.85 5.63 5.78
N GLN A 41 4.13 5.30 5.98
CA GLN A 41 4.53 3.93 6.25
C GLN A 41 4.15 3.49 7.67
N PRO A 42 3.75 2.23 7.88
CA PRO A 42 3.54 1.70 9.21
C PRO A 42 4.83 1.74 10.04
N GLN A 43 4.69 1.96 11.35
CA GLN A 43 5.81 2.11 12.27
C GLN A 43 5.68 1.16 13.46
N ILE A 44 6.80 0.74 14.03
CA ILE A 44 6.80 -0.04 15.27
C ILE A 44 7.00 0.92 16.45
N ILE A 45 6.01 0.99 17.35
CA ILE A 45 6.03 1.79 18.57
C ILE A 45 5.68 0.86 19.73
N ASP A 46 6.54 0.83 20.75
CA ASP A 46 6.37 -0.04 21.95
C ASP A 46 6.11 -1.52 21.60
N GLY A 47 6.80 -2.02 20.57
CA GLY A 47 6.64 -3.40 20.10
C GLY A 47 5.34 -3.68 19.34
N ARG A 48 4.55 -2.65 19.01
CA ARG A 48 3.31 -2.76 18.23
C ARG A 48 3.46 -2.07 16.89
N VAL A 49 2.89 -2.67 15.84
CA VAL A 49 2.81 -2.03 14.53
C VAL A 49 1.63 -1.06 14.52
N MET A 50 1.93 0.23 14.38
CA MET A 50 0.96 1.29 14.14
C MET A 50 0.75 1.44 12.64
N VAL A 51 -0.51 1.30 12.21
CA VAL A 51 -0.93 1.41 10.81
C VAL A 51 -1.84 2.64 10.69
N PRO A 52 -1.76 3.44 9.62
CA PRO A 52 -2.64 4.59 9.49
C PRO A 52 -4.11 4.15 9.42
N ALA A 53 -4.92 4.66 10.35
CA ALA A 53 -6.30 4.21 10.54
C ALA A 53 -7.20 4.36 9.31
N ARG A 54 -6.91 5.35 8.44
CA ARG A 54 -7.66 5.58 7.19
C ARG A 54 -7.67 4.36 6.29
N PHE A 55 -6.49 3.80 5.99
CA PHE A 55 -6.39 2.65 5.07
C PHE A 55 -7.07 1.41 5.63
N VAL A 56 -7.02 1.22 6.95
CA VAL A 56 -7.73 0.12 7.61
C VAL A 56 -9.24 0.31 7.47
N ALA A 57 -9.77 1.50 7.76
CA ALA A 57 -11.19 1.79 7.65
C ALA A 57 -11.71 1.66 6.20
N GLU A 58 -11.00 2.23 5.22
CA GLU A 58 -11.35 2.13 3.79
C GLU A 58 -11.27 0.69 3.28
N GLY A 59 -10.26 -0.06 3.70
CA GLY A 59 -10.14 -1.47 3.35
C GLY A 59 -11.26 -2.35 3.92
N LEU A 60 -11.87 -1.93 5.02
CA LEU A 60 -13.06 -2.57 5.60
C LEU A 60 -14.38 -2.07 4.97
N GLY A 61 -14.31 -1.20 3.95
CA GLY A 61 -15.48 -0.67 3.25
C GLY A 61 -16.14 0.54 3.92
N ALA A 62 -15.44 1.19 4.86
CA ALA A 62 -15.91 2.45 5.45
C ALA A 62 -15.39 3.67 4.65
N THR A 63 -16.14 4.76 4.68
CA THR A 63 -15.71 6.05 4.12
C THR A 63 -15.12 6.92 5.22
N VAL A 64 -13.93 7.48 5.01
CA VAL A 64 -13.25 8.35 5.97
C VAL A 64 -13.23 9.79 5.47
N GLN A 65 -13.69 10.73 6.30
CA GLN A 65 -13.67 12.17 6.00
C GLN A 65 -13.05 12.94 7.17
N TRP A 66 -12.37 14.04 6.86
CA TRP A 66 -11.84 14.96 7.85
C TRP A 66 -12.78 16.16 7.98
N ASP A 67 -13.29 16.40 9.19
CA ASP A 67 -14.00 17.62 9.53
C ASP A 67 -13.02 18.61 10.20
N ALA A 68 -12.60 19.61 9.43
CA ALA A 68 -11.69 20.64 9.90
C ALA A 68 -12.33 21.60 10.91
N ALA A 69 -13.64 21.80 10.87
CA ALA A 69 -14.34 22.67 11.80
C ALA A 69 -14.41 22.04 13.21
N GLN A 70 -14.58 20.72 13.25
CA GLN A 70 -14.68 19.95 14.50
C GLN A 70 -13.35 19.32 14.94
N ASN A 71 -12.28 19.44 14.13
CA ASN A 71 -11.01 18.72 14.31
C ASN A 71 -11.22 17.22 14.52
N ALA A 72 -12.15 16.64 13.75
CA ALA A 72 -12.63 15.29 13.93
C ALA A 72 -12.45 14.45 12.67
N VAL A 73 -12.11 13.18 12.86
CA VAL A 73 -12.16 12.18 11.80
C VAL A 73 -13.52 11.51 11.84
N ILE A 74 -14.29 11.64 10.75
CA ILE A 74 -15.60 11.01 10.60
C ILE A 74 -15.41 9.73 9.79
N ILE A 75 -15.74 8.59 10.40
CA ILE A 75 -15.69 7.27 9.74
C ILE A 75 -17.12 6.76 9.62
N THR A 76 -17.60 6.63 8.39
CA THR A 76 -18.93 6.12 8.10
C THR A 76 -18.82 4.70 7.57
N SER A 77 -19.19 3.72 8.38
CA SER A 77 -19.32 2.33 7.94
C SER A 77 -20.61 2.20 7.15
N GLY A 78 -20.53 1.98 5.84
CA GLY A 78 -21.69 1.60 5.06
C GLY A 78 -22.09 0.19 5.47
N ASN A 79 -23.27 0.00 6.08
CA ASN A 79 -23.94 -1.31 6.04
C ASN A 79 -24.44 -1.54 4.60
N THR A 80 -23.50 -1.61 3.67
CA THR A 80 -23.79 -2.02 2.31
C THR A 80 -23.92 -3.52 2.39
N THR A 81 -25.15 -3.99 2.58
CA THR A 81 -25.60 -5.24 1.99
C THR A 81 -25.10 -5.18 0.56
N GLN A 82 -23.96 -5.81 0.29
CA GLN A 82 -23.49 -5.98 -1.08
C GLN A 82 -24.55 -6.86 -1.71
N SER A 83 -25.55 -6.22 -2.31
CA SER A 83 -26.41 -6.83 -3.31
C SER A 83 -25.47 -7.16 -4.46
N VAL A 84 -24.74 -8.27 -4.31
CA VAL A 84 -24.16 -8.99 -5.42
C VAL A 84 -25.36 -9.37 -6.26
N ALA A 85 -25.74 -8.50 -7.19
CA ALA A 85 -26.61 -8.91 -8.27
C ALA A 85 -25.94 -10.15 -8.87
N PRO A 86 -26.65 -11.29 -8.99
CA PRO A 86 -26.11 -12.45 -9.69
C PRO A 86 -25.57 -11.96 -11.03
N PRO A 87 -24.37 -12.38 -11.47
CA PRO A 87 -23.82 -11.90 -12.73
C PRO A 87 -24.82 -12.21 -13.84
N ALA A 88 -25.52 -11.18 -14.30
CA ALA A 88 -26.40 -11.27 -15.45
C ALA A 88 -25.52 -11.36 -16.70
N SER A 89 -25.79 -12.39 -17.51
CA SER A 89 -25.10 -12.82 -18.74
C SER A 89 -23.97 -13.81 -18.43
N THR A 90 -24.03 -15.09 -18.79
CA THR A 90 -24.31 -15.66 -20.12
C THR A 90 -24.47 -17.18 -19.89
N THR A 91 -25.52 -17.88 -20.31
CA THR A 91 -25.78 -18.33 -21.68
C THR A 91 -27.26 -18.69 -21.82
N THR A 92 -27.97 -18.01 -22.71
CA THR A 92 -29.11 -18.61 -23.41
C THR A 92 -28.54 -19.81 -24.17
N PRO A 93 -28.98 -21.06 -23.94
CA PRO A 93 -28.75 -22.09 -24.93
C PRO A 93 -29.58 -21.69 -26.16
N THR A 94 -28.91 -21.19 -27.18
CA THR A 94 -29.45 -21.07 -28.53
C THR A 94 -29.96 -22.46 -28.91
N VAL A 95 -31.28 -22.65 -28.86
CA VAL A 95 -31.93 -23.81 -29.47
C VAL A 95 -31.66 -23.68 -30.97
N PRO A 96 -30.99 -24.64 -31.63
CA PRO A 96 -31.03 -24.67 -33.09
C PRO A 96 -32.46 -25.01 -33.48
N THR A 97 -33.22 -24.01 -33.90
CA THR A 97 -34.48 -24.19 -34.61
C THR A 97 -34.17 -25.01 -35.86
N GLY A 98 -34.66 -26.24 -35.88
CA GLY A 98 -34.55 -27.12 -37.02
C GLY A 98 -35.15 -26.49 -38.26
N ASN A 99 -34.33 -26.46 -39.30
CA ASN A 99 -34.74 -26.30 -40.68
C ASN A 99 -33.91 -27.27 -41.52
N GLU A 100 -34.28 -28.56 -41.42
CA GLU A 100 -34.41 -29.57 -42.50
C GLU A 100 -34.95 -30.88 -41.92
#